data_AF-A0A6N3UWV5-F1
#
_entry.id   AF-A0A6N3UWV5-F1
#
_cell.length_a   1.000
_cell.length_b   1.000
_cell.length_c   1.000
_cell.angle_alpha   90.00
_cell.angle_beta   90.00
_cell.angle_gamma   90.00
#
_symmetry.space_group_name_H-M   'P 1'
#
loop_
_entity.id
_entity.type
_entity.pdbx_description
1 polymer ?
#
loop_
_entity_poly.entity_id
_entity_poly.type
_entity_poly.pdbx_seq_one_letter_code
_entity_poly.pdbx_strand_id
1 'polypeptide(L)' 'MCDVSKYTKVYEDFKNLHSDDFLQLITEAETQEEKNFFETVWNYLLQEKQKKVIERNLF' A
#
# COMPACT_ATOMS: atom_id res chain seq x y z
N MET A 1 -25.44 6.57 -0.22
CA MET A 1 -24.36 7.30 0.49
C MET A 1 -23.17 6.35 0.58
N CYS A 2 -21.98 6.78 0.17
CA CYS A 2 -20.78 5.93 0.21
C CYS A 2 -20.37 5.69 1.67
N ASP A 3 -20.10 4.44 2.04
CA ASP A 3 -19.61 4.11 3.38
C ASP A 3 -18.10 4.38 3.45
N VAL A 4 -17.76 5.64 3.72
CA VAL A 4 -16.37 6.09 3.85
C VAL A 4 -15.62 5.26 4.89
N SER A 5 -16.29 4.82 5.96
CA SER A 5 -15.65 4.05 7.04
C SER A 5 -15.11 2.70 6.56
N LYS A 6 -15.83 2.05 5.64
CA LYS A 6 -15.38 0.79 5.03
C LYS A 6 -14.09 0.99 4.25
N TYR A 7 -14.02 2.02 3.41
CA TYR A 7 -12.83 2.28 2.58
C TYR A 7 -11.65 2.81 3.39
N THR A 8 -11.91 3.56 4.48
CA THR A 8 -10.87 3.94 5.44
C THR A 8 -10.23 2.73 6.12
N LYS A 9 -11.01 1.70 6.47
CA LYS A 9 -10.45 0.46 7.02
C LYS A 9 -9.53 -0.25 6.03
N VAL A 10 -9.98 -0.39 4.78
CA VAL A 10 -9.16 -0.97 3.71
C VAL A 10 -7.84 -0.22 3.54
N TYR A 11 -7.87 1.12 3.59
CA TYR A 11 -6.64 1.92 3.56
C TYR A 11 -5.69 1.63 4.73
N GLU A 12 -6.20 1.55 5.96
CA GLU A 12 -5.37 1.22 7.12
C GLU A 12 -4.83 -0.22 7.05
N ASP A 13 -5.59 -1.17 6.51
CA ASP A 13 -5.13 -2.53 6.27
C ASP A 13 -3.93 -2.53 5.31
N PHE A 14 -4.04 -1.84 4.16
CA PHE A 14 -2.92 -1.65 3.23
C PHE A 14 -1.72 -0.95 3.85
N LYS A 15 -1.94 0.03 4.72
CA LYS A 15 -0.83 0.76 5.35
C LYS A 15 -0.03 -0.09 6.34
N ASN A 16 -0.70 -1.06 6.98
CA ASN A 16 -0.12 -1.94 8.00
C ASN A 16 0.39 -3.28 7.45
N LEU A 17 0.04 -3.63 6.20
CA LEU A 17 0.55 -4.81 5.50
C LEU A 17 2.09 -4.83 5.40
N HIS A 18 2.68 -6.01 5.60
CA HIS A 18 4.13 -6.21 5.44
C HIS A 18 4.51 -6.21 3.95
N SER A 19 5.79 -5.99 3.66
CA SER A 19 6.28 -6.04 2.27
C SER A 19 6.02 -7.39 1.61
N ASP A 20 6.15 -8.48 2.36
CA ASP A 20 6.01 -9.84 1.85
C ASP A 20 4.55 -10.13 1.50
N ASP A 21 3.60 -9.67 2.32
CA ASP A 21 2.18 -9.80 2.05
C ASP A 21 1.75 -8.99 0.82
N PHE A 22 2.32 -7.79 0.61
CA PHE A 22 2.09 -7.01 -0.61
C PHE A 22 2.63 -7.70 -1.86
N LEU A 23 3.81 -8.31 -1.77
CA LEU A 23 4.39 -9.07 -2.88
C LEU A 23 3.51 -10.28 -3.22
N GLN A 24 2.92 -10.93 -2.21
CA GLN A 24 1.95 -11.99 -2.42
C GLN A 24 0.71 -11.48 -3.16
N LEU A 25 0.12 -10.35 -2.76
CA LEU A 25 -1.02 -9.73 -3.46
C LEU A 25 -0.72 -9.41 -4.94
N ILE A 26 0.48 -8.90 -5.23
CA ILE A 26 0.93 -8.61 -6.60
C ILE A 26 1.11 -9.90 -7.41
N THR A 27 1.59 -10.96 -6.76
CA THR A 27 1.87 -12.26 -7.40
C THR A 27 0.61 -13.07 -7.65
N GLU A 28 -0.37 -12.99 -6.73
CA GLU A 28 -1.65 -13.68 -6.81
C GLU A 28 -2.71 -12.91 -7.61
N ALA A 29 -2.43 -11.65 -7.98
CA ALA A 29 -3.32 -10.87 -8.85
C ALA A 29 -3.56 -11.60 -10.18
N GLU A 30 -4.83 -11.77 -10.56
CA GLU A 30 -5.22 -12.53 -11.74
C GLU A 30 -5.06 -11.71 -13.01
N THR A 31 -5.26 -10.39 -12.91
CA THR A 31 -5.21 -9.47 -14.05
C THR A 31 -4.04 -8.50 -13.96
N GLN A 32 -3.58 -8.03 -15.12
CA GLN A 32 -2.56 -6.98 -15.18
C GLN A 32 -3.05 -5.67 -14.54
N GLU A 33 -4.36 -5.41 -14.59
CA GLU A 33 -4.97 -4.24 -13.94
C GLU A 33 -4.85 -4.30 -12.42
N GLU A 34 -5.22 -5.43 -11.80
CA GLU A 34 -5.08 -5.65 -10.36
C GLU A 34 -3.61 -5.58 -9.92
N LYS A 35 -2.72 -6.18 -10.71
CA LYS A 35 -1.28 -6.12 -10.46
C LYS A 35 -0.78 -4.68 -10.43
N ASN A 36 -1.13 -3.90 -11.46
CA ASN A 36 -0.77 -2.49 -11.55
C ASN A 36 -1.35 -1.67 -10.38
N PHE A 37 -2.56 -2.00 -9.94
CA PHE A 37 -3.20 -1.37 -8.79
C PHE A 37 -2.40 -1.61 -7.51
N PHE A 38 -2.09 -2.87 -7.19
CA PHE A 38 -1.33 -3.21 -5.98
C PHE A 38 0.10 -2.62 -6.00
N GLU A 39 0.77 -2.67 -7.16
CA GLU A 39 2.09 -2.03 -7.33
C GLU A 39 2.03 -0.52 -7.09
N THR A 40 1.01 0.16 -7.61
CA THR A 40 0.83 1.62 -7.42
C THR A 40 0.59 1.97 -5.95
N VAL A 41 -0.29 1.22 -5.28
CA VAL A 41 -0.58 1.42 -3.85
C VAL A 41 0.67 1.19 -3.00
N TRP A 42 1.40 0.10 -3.25
CA TRP A 42 2.64 -0.20 -2.54
C TRP A 42 3.69 0.89 -2.72
N ASN A 43 3.93 1.33 -3.96
CA ASN A 43 4.89 2.38 -4.27
C ASN A 43 4.56 3.69 -3.55
N TYR A 44 3.28 4.09 -3.53
CA TYR A 44 2.85 5.27 -2.81
C TYR A 44 3.15 5.17 -1.31
N LEU A 45 2.78 4.05 -0.66
CA LEU A 45 3.02 3.83 0.76
C LEU A 45 4.51 3.79 1.11
N LEU A 46 5.33 3.19 0.25
CA LEU A 46 6.78 3.13 0.42
C LEU A 46 7.40 4.53 0.36
N GLN A 47 7.00 5.35 -0.62
CA GLN A 47 7.45 6.74 -0.73
C GLN A 47 7.10 7.55 0.53
N GLU A 48 5.88 7.40 1.06
CA GLU A 48 5.47 8.07 2.29
C GLU A 48 6.28 7.61 3.51
N LYS A 49 6.64 6.33 3.59
CA LYS A 49 7.55 5.81 4.63
C LYS A 49 8.96 6.40 4.48
N GLN A 50 9.49 6.47 3.26
CA GLN A 50 10.81 7.03 2.98
C GLN A 50 10.90 8.52 3.31
N LYS A 51 9.90 9.33 2.93
CA LYS A 51 9.83 10.75 3.31
C LYS A 51 9.92 10.95 4.82
N LYS A 52 9.21 10.13 5.60
CA LYS A 52 9.26 10.20 7.07
C LYS A 52 10.64 9.85 7.64
N VAL A 53 11.37 8.92 7.03
CA VAL A 53 12.74 8.57 7.44
C VAL A 53 13.69 9.73 7.12
N ILE A 54 13.52 10.35 5.95
CA ILE A 54 14.30 11.53 5.52
C ILE A 54 14.07 12.70 6.47
N GLU A 55 12.81 13.04 6.76
CA GLU A 55 12.45 14.14 7.67
C GLU A 55 12.98 13.94 9.09
N ARG A 56 13.20 12.68 9.49
CA ARG A 56 13.74 12.33 10.81
C ARG A 56 15.27 12.31 10.87
N ASN A 57 15.98 12.63 9.77
CA ASN A 57 17.45 12.53 9.67
C ASN A 57 18.00 11.18 10.17
N LEU A 58 17.27 10.09 9.94
CA LEU A 58 17.68 8.72 10.34
C LEU A 58 18.61 8.06 9.31
N PHE A 59 19.45 8.86 8.66
CA PHE A 59 20.47 8.39 7.70
C PHE A 59 21.84 8.27 8.34
#